data_AF-A0A015SMM8-F1
#
_entry.id   AF-A0A015SMM8-F1
#
_cell.length_a   1.000
_cell.length_b   1.000
_cell.length_c   1.000
_cell.angle_alpha   90.00
_cell.angle_beta   90.00
_cell.angle_gamma   90.00
#
_symmetry.space_group_name_H-M   'P 1'
#
loop_
_entity.id
_entity.type
_entity.pdbx_description
1 polymer ?
#
loop_
_entity_poly.entity_id
_entity_poly.type
_entity_poly.pdbx_seq_one_letter_code
_entity_poly.pdbx_strand_id
1 'polypeptide(L)'
;MEQAAHIIRRKKKTTGTLEPTEGYKRGQIKELIEFANANNLWISLTNLNVEFLSKGGENEVYTGDKDDIVVKLNNFEYAGDDLENFFIRIAAHNKFFGNVPYQIIGFAYNSQQEFCAVLVQPYILAEREATEDEIATYMQALGFEMDYYDEYHNSDYEVFDAVPNNVLYGIDGDLYFIDTQIRLRS
;
A
#
# COMPACT_ATOMS: atom_id res chain seq x y z
N MET A 1 13.85 2.30 2.66
CA MET A 1 12.71 3.25 2.70
C MET A 1 12.40 3.82 4.09
N GLU A 2 13.02 3.33 5.17
CA GLU A 2 12.92 3.95 6.50
C GLU A 2 13.33 5.44 6.52
N GLN A 3 14.35 5.82 5.73
CA GLN A 3 14.75 7.23 5.60
C GLN A 3 13.67 8.10 4.95
N ALA A 4 12.92 7.58 3.97
CA ALA A 4 11.78 8.27 3.38
C ALA A 4 10.70 8.52 4.44
N ALA A 5 10.30 7.48 5.19
CA ALA A 5 9.38 7.63 6.32
C ALA A 5 9.88 8.64 7.36
N HIS A 6 11.18 8.66 7.64
CA HIS A 6 11.79 9.62 8.55
C HIS A 6 11.71 11.06 8.02
N ILE A 7 11.95 11.31 6.73
CA ILE A 7 11.86 12.64 6.10
C ILE A 7 10.44 13.18 6.26
N ILE A 8 9.44 12.37 5.93
CA ILE A 8 8.02 12.69 6.05
C ILE A 8 7.63 13.05 7.50
N ARG A 9 8.11 12.27 8.48
CA ARG A 9 7.91 12.55 9.91
C ARG A 9 8.55 13.86 10.38
N ARG A 10 9.71 14.23 9.83
CA ARG A 10 10.39 15.49 10.18
C ARG A 10 9.56 16.68 9.69
N LYS A 11 9.03 16.62 8.46
CA LYS A 11 8.16 17.68 7.90
C LYS A 11 7.06 18.05 8.87
N LYS A 12 6.35 17.04 9.39
CA LYS A 12 5.26 17.18 10.38
C LYS A 12 5.61 18.06 11.56
N LYS A 13 6.81 17.87 12.10
CA LYS A 13 7.29 18.58 13.29
C LYS A 13 7.65 20.03 12.99
N THR A 14 8.03 20.35 11.75
CA THR A 14 8.47 21.69 11.33
C THR A 14 7.35 22.61 10.82
N THR A 15 6.24 22.09 10.30
CA THR A 15 5.17 22.90 9.66
C THR A 15 4.05 23.39 10.60
N GLY A 16 4.15 23.17 11.91
CA GLY A 16 3.17 23.52 12.96
C GLY A 16 1.84 24.18 12.53
N THR A 17 0.73 23.43 12.55
CA THR A 17 -0.71 23.82 12.51
C THR A 17 -1.22 24.96 11.59
N LEU A 18 -0.41 25.58 10.73
CA LEU A 18 -0.79 26.83 10.04
C LEU A 18 -0.82 26.76 8.50
N GLU A 19 -0.38 25.66 7.88
CA GLU A 19 -0.58 25.48 6.42
C GLU A 19 -1.92 24.78 6.13
N PRO A 20 -2.64 25.17 5.04
CA PRO A 20 -3.74 24.36 4.52
C PRO A 20 -3.28 22.93 4.27
N THR A 21 -4.11 21.95 4.61
CA THR A 21 -3.71 20.53 4.66
C THR A 21 -3.20 19.97 3.32
N GLU A 22 -3.72 20.46 2.18
CA GLU A 22 -3.18 20.13 0.85
C GLU A 22 -1.73 20.61 0.63
N GLY A 23 -1.33 21.72 1.25
CA GLY A 23 0.04 22.26 1.18
C GLY A 23 1.04 21.33 1.86
N TYR A 24 0.60 20.67 2.94
CA TYR A 24 1.43 19.77 3.72
C TYR A 24 1.78 18.48 2.96
N LYS A 25 0.80 17.77 2.39
CA LYS A 25 1.03 16.61 1.51
C LYS A 25 1.94 16.97 0.34
N ARG A 26 1.69 18.11 -0.31
CA ARG A 26 2.51 18.62 -1.42
C ARG A 26 3.96 18.87 -1.00
N GLY A 27 4.15 19.46 0.18
CA GLY A 27 5.46 19.70 0.77
C GLY A 27 6.23 18.40 1.08
N GLN A 28 5.52 17.34 1.49
CA GLN A 28 6.07 16.00 1.71
C GLN A 28 6.46 15.33 0.38
N ILE A 29 5.61 15.39 -0.65
CA ILE A 29 5.92 14.89 -1.99
C ILE A 29 7.19 15.54 -2.54
N LYS A 30 7.34 16.86 -2.40
CA LYS A 30 8.53 17.57 -2.86
C LYS A 30 9.81 17.02 -2.20
N GLU A 31 9.79 16.76 -0.90
CA GLU A 31 10.94 16.19 -0.19
C GLU A 31 11.24 14.75 -0.62
N LEU A 32 10.22 13.94 -0.92
CA LEU A 32 10.42 12.60 -1.47
C LEU A 32 11.03 12.63 -2.87
N ILE A 33 10.64 13.59 -3.71
CA ILE A 33 11.24 13.81 -5.04
C ILE A 33 12.72 14.19 -4.89
N GLU A 34 13.04 15.14 -4.01
CA GLU A 34 14.44 15.54 -3.73
C GLU A 34 15.25 14.36 -3.19
N PHE A 35 14.68 13.56 -2.28
CA PHE A 35 15.28 12.34 -1.76
C PHE A 35 15.53 11.30 -2.85
N ALA A 36 14.57 11.08 -3.75
CA ALA A 36 14.68 10.14 -4.85
C ALA A 36 15.78 10.53 -5.83
N ASN A 37 15.88 11.82 -6.17
CA ASN A 37 16.94 12.39 -6.99
C ASN A 37 18.32 12.19 -6.34
N ALA A 38 18.45 12.48 -5.05
CA ALA A 38 19.74 12.40 -4.35
C ALA A 38 20.26 10.97 -4.15
N ASN A 39 19.37 9.97 -4.17
CA ASN A 39 19.70 8.58 -3.83
C ASN A 39 19.48 7.58 -4.98
N ASN A 40 19.23 8.07 -6.21
CA ASN A 40 18.98 7.24 -7.38
C ASN A 40 17.85 6.21 -7.18
N LEU A 41 16.71 6.67 -6.64
CA LEU A 41 15.55 5.82 -6.31
C LEU A 41 14.43 5.87 -7.35
N TRP A 42 14.70 6.40 -8.53
CA TRP A 42 13.75 6.44 -9.63
C TRP A 42 13.70 5.09 -10.33
N ILE A 43 12.51 4.51 -10.42
CA ILE A 43 12.27 3.22 -11.05
C ILE A 43 11.68 3.45 -12.43
N SER A 44 12.26 2.79 -13.44
CA SER A 44 11.68 2.70 -14.78
C SER A 44 10.99 1.35 -14.92
N LEU A 45 9.68 1.35 -15.21
CA LEU A 45 8.92 0.12 -15.45
C LEU A 45 9.46 -0.67 -16.64
N THR A 46 10.02 0.02 -17.64
CA THR A 46 10.67 -0.64 -18.79
C THR A 46 11.86 -1.49 -18.36
N ASN A 47 12.58 -1.08 -17.31
CA ASN A 47 13.70 -1.86 -16.77
C ASN A 47 13.23 -3.08 -15.95
N LEU A 48 11.98 -3.07 -15.48
CA LEU A 48 11.39 -4.19 -14.73
C LEU A 48 10.76 -5.24 -15.64
N ASN A 49 10.66 -5.00 -16.96
CA ASN A 49 10.05 -5.94 -17.92
C ASN A 49 8.64 -6.41 -17.49
N VAL A 50 7.83 -5.48 -16.99
CA VAL A 50 6.43 -5.71 -16.59
C VAL A 50 5.46 -5.05 -17.57
N GLU A 51 4.28 -5.63 -17.68
CA GLU A 51 3.16 -5.16 -18.50
C GLU A 51 2.00 -4.68 -17.62
N PHE A 52 1.20 -3.76 -18.15
CA PHE A 52 0.05 -3.22 -17.45
C PHE A 52 -1.03 -4.29 -17.27
N LEU A 53 -1.51 -4.46 -16.04
CA LEU A 53 -2.53 -5.43 -15.67
C LEU A 53 -3.87 -4.75 -15.40
N SER A 54 -3.89 -3.77 -14.50
CA SER A 54 -5.12 -3.10 -14.07
C SER A 54 -4.85 -1.73 -13.45
N LYS A 55 -5.93 -0.98 -13.20
CA LYS A 55 -5.89 0.32 -12.53
C LYS A 55 -7.07 0.45 -11.57
N GLY A 56 -6.76 0.77 -10.30
CA GLY A 56 -7.71 1.13 -9.25
C GLY A 56 -7.73 2.64 -8.98
N GLY A 57 -8.25 3.04 -7.83
CA GLY A 57 -8.31 4.44 -7.41
C GLY A 57 -6.93 5.04 -7.15
N GLU A 58 -6.05 4.29 -6.49
CA GLU A 58 -4.71 4.72 -6.08
C GLU A 58 -3.57 3.96 -6.77
N ASN A 59 -3.83 2.77 -7.30
CA ASN A 59 -2.82 1.87 -7.85
C ASN A 59 -2.94 1.71 -9.37
N GLU A 60 -1.84 1.88 -10.10
CA GLU A 60 -1.63 1.21 -11.39
C GLU A 60 -0.84 -0.08 -11.16
N VAL A 61 -1.38 -1.20 -11.62
CA VAL A 61 -0.86 -2.54 -11.34
C VAL A 61 -0.24 -3.12 -12.59
N TYR A 62 0.94 -3.73 -12.43
CA TYR A 62 1.72 -4.34 -13.49
C TYR A 62 2.19 -5.73 -13.08
N THR A 63 2.34 -6.61 -14.05
CA THR A 63 2.89 -7.96 -13.85
C THR A 63 3.74 -8.35 -15.06
N GLY A 64 4.70 -9.25 -14.90
CA GLY A 64 5.54 -9.75 -15.99
C GLY A 64 5.49 -11.28 -16.09
N ASP A 65 5.88 -11.81 -17.25
CA ASP A 65 5.84 -13.25 -17.54
C ASP A 65 6.79 -14.11 -16.68
N LYS A 66 7.71 -13.51 -15.91
CA LYS A 66 8.91 -14.22 -15.38
C LYS A 66 9.24 -14.03 -13.92
N ASP A 67 8.76 -12.97 -13.26
CA ASP A 67 9.38 -12.53 -12.02
C ASP A 67 8.58 -12.88 -10.75
N ASP A 68 7.48 -13.65 -10.86
CA ASP A 68 6.62 -14.05 -9.74
C ASP A 68 6.26 -12.87 -8.81
N ILE A 69 6.16 -11.66 -9.36
CA ILE A 69 5.85 -10.42 -8.64
C ILE A 69 4.74 -9.63 -9.33
N VAL A 70 4.04 -8.86 -8.51
CA VAL A 70 3.16 -7.77 -8.94
C VAL A 70 3.81 -6.46 -8.53
N VAL A 71 3.88 -5.51 -9.47
CA VAL A 71 4.35 -4.15 -9.24
C VAL A 71 3.15 -3.21 -9.16
N LYS A 72 3.08 -2.37 -8.13
CA LYS A 72 2.05 -1.33 -8.01
C LYS A 72 2.70 0.05 -7.98
N LEU A 73 2.18 0.97 -8.78
CA LEU A 73 2.45 2.39 -8.66
C LEU A 73 1.32 3.01 -7.82
N ASN A 74 1.58 3.28 -6.55
CA ASN A 74 0.62 3.88 -5.63
C ASN A 74 0.80 5.40 -5.58
N ASN A 75 -0.22 6.16 -5.98
CA ASN A 75 -0.19 7.63 -6.06
C ASN A 75 -0.49 8.36 -4.73
N PHE A 76 -0.59 7.62 -3.61
CA PHE A 76 -0.90 8.14 -2.28
C PHE A 76 -2.32 8.72 -2.11
N GLU A 77 -3.28 8.43 -2.99
CA GLU A 77 -4.65 8.97 -2.89
C GLU A 77 -5.25 8.72 -1.50
N TYR A 78 -5.19 7.48 -1.02
CA TYR A 78 -5.71 7.08 0.30
C TYR A 78 -4.78 7.33 1.50
N ALA A 79 -3.65 8.03 1.31
CA ALA A 79 -2.80 8.45 2.43
C ALA A 79 -3.43 9.59 3.26
N GLY A 80 -4.46 10.25 2.72
CA GLY A 80 -4.98 11.51 3.27
C GLY A 80 -3.97 12.65 3.13
N ASP A 81 -4.04 13.62 4.03
CA ASP A 81 -3.20 14.83 3.99
C ASP A 81 -1.77 14.59 4.51
N ASP A 82 -1.53 13.49 5.23
CA ASP A 82 -0.22 13.14 5.79
C ASP A 82 0.30 11.83 5.18
N LEU A 83 1.34 11.93 4.37
CA LEU A 83 1.99 10.75 3.77
C LEU A 83 2.59 9.80 4.81
N GLU A 84 2.74 10.20 6.08
CA GLU A 84 3.14 9.27 7.14
C GLU A 84 2.16 8.08 7.22
N ASN A 85 0.86 8.34 6.98
CA ASN A 85 -0.18 7.32 6.97
C ASN A 85 0.08 6.23 5.93
N PHE A 86 0.68 6.56 4.79
CA PHE A 86 1.05 5.56 3.78
C PHE A 86 2.10 4.60 4.32
N PHE A 87 3.16 5.10 4.96
CA PHE A 87 4.21 4.24 5.53
C PHE A 87 3.69 3.41 6.71
N ILE A 88 2.76 3.96 7.51
CA ILE A 88 2.06 3.22 8.56
C ILE A 88 1.21 2.10 7.95
N ARG A 89 0.45 2.38 6.89
CA ARG A 89 -0.34 1.37 6.15
C ARG A 89 0.52 0.21 5.67
N ILE A 90 1.65 0.49 5.01
CA ILE A 90 2.57 -0.55 4.54
C ILE A 90 3.14 -1.39 5.69
N ALA A 91 3.53 -0.75 6.80
CA ALA A 91 4.05 -1.47 7.96
C ALA A 91 2.96 -2.34 8.63
N ALA A 92 1.73 -1.84 8.73
CA ALA A 92 0.61 -2.58 9.28
C ALA A 92 0.21 -3.76 8.38
N HIS A 93 0.15 -3.56 7.06
CA HIS A 93 -0.06 -4.63 6.09
C HIS A 93 0.96 -5.76 6.29
N ASN A 94 2.25 -5.43 6.29
CA ASN A 94 3.30 -6.44 6.44
C ASN A 94 3.28 -7.14 7.81
N LYS A 95 2.70 -6.51 8.84
CA LYS A 95 2.51 -7.12 10.17
C LYS A 95 1.39 -8.16 10.16
N PHE A 96 0.25 -7.86 9.54
CA PHE A 96 -0.95 -8.71 9.61
C PHE A 96 -1.08 -9.67 8.42
N PHE A 97 -0.57 -9.28 7.25
CA PHE A 97 -0.66 -9.99 5.97
C PHE A 97 0.75 -10.29 5.42
N GLY A 98 1.63 -10.76 6.32
CA GLY A 98 3.05 -10.98 6.03
C GLY A 98 3.35 -12.11 5.05
N ASN A 99 2.34 -12.90 4.66
CA ASN A 99 2.43 -13.91 3.60
C ASN A 99 2.36 -13.29 2.18
N VAL A 100 1.95 -12.03 2.04
CA VAL A 100 2.04 -11.24 0.80
C VAL A 100 2.53 -9.82 1.11
N PRO A 101 3.82 -9.67 1.50
CA PRO A 101 4.33 -8.41 1.97
C PRO A 101 4.52 -7.40 0.84
N TYR A 102 4.29 -6.14 1.15
CA TYR A 102 4.70 -5.02 0.32
C TYR A 102 6.14 -4.59 0.60
N GLN A 103 6.91 -4.44 -0.46
CA GLN A 103 8.21 -3.78 -0.42
C GLN A 103 8.17 -2.52 -1.29
N ILE A 104 8.51 -1.38 -0.69
CA ILE A 104 8.71 -0.13 -1.45
C ILE A 104 10.14 -0.14 -2.02
N ILE A 105 10.27 -0.18 -3.35
CA ILE A 105 11.57 -0.26 -4.03
C ILE A 105 12.07 1.09 -4.58
N GLY A 106 11.20 2.09 -4.65
CA GLY A 106 11.56 3.43 -5.11
C GLY A 106 10.32 4.24 -5.49
N PHE A 107 10.50 5.17 -6.43
CA PHE A 107 9.46 6.07 -6.90
C PHE A 107 9.42 6.15 -8.42
N ALA A 108 8.25 6.46 -8.97
CA ALA A 108 8.03 6.65 -10.39
C ALA A 108 6.91 7.65 -10.64
N TYR A 109 6.76 8.07 -11.90
CA TYR A 109 5.53 8.71 -12.37
C TYR A 109 4.68 7.67 -13.08
N ASN A 110 3.39 7.64 -12.77
CA ASN A 110 2.44 6.75 -13.43
C ASN A 110 2.01 7.31 -14.81
N SER A 111 1.08 6.61 -15.49
CA SER A 111 0.62 7.02 -16.82
C SER A 111 -0.03 8.43 -16.86
N GLN A 112 -0.53 8.92 -15.71
CA GLN A 112 -1.14 10.23 -15.54
C GLN A 112 -0.16 11.32 -15.06
N GLN A 113 1.14 11.01 -14.97
CA GLN A 113 2.16 11.91 -14.43
C GLN A 113 1.99 12.22 -12.93
N GLU A 114 1.37 11.32 -12.18
CA GLU A 114 1.26 11.42 -10.72
C GLU A 114 2.48 10.78 -10.06
N PHE A 115 3.00 11.41 -9.00
CA PHE A 115 4.12 10.88 -8.24
C PHE A 115 3.68 9.67 -7.42
N CYS A 116 4.35 8.54 -7.61
CA CYS A 116 3.97 7.27 -7.01
C CYS A 116 5.11 6.63 -6.22
N ALA A 117 4.77 5.94 -5.13
CA ALA A 117 5.64 4.90 -4.58
C ALA A 117 5.55 3.65 -5.47
N VAL A 118 6.69 3.02 -5.76
CA VAL A 118 6.73 1.73 -6.44
C VAL A 118 6.78 0.63 -5.39
N LEU A 119 5.68 -0.11 -5.30
CA LEU A 119 5.53 -1.29 -4.46
C LEU A 119 5.77 -2.55 -5.29
N VAL A 120 6.42 -3.54 -4.70
CA VAL A 120 6.43 -4.92 -5.19
C VAL A 120 5.84 -5.84 -4.13
N GLN A 121 5.10 -6.84 -4.58
CA GLN A 121 4.59 -7.93 -3.76
C GLN A 121 4.76 -9.26 -4.53
N PRO A 122 4.73 -10.41 -3.85
CA PRO A 122 4.65 -11.70 -4.53
C PRO A 122 3.40 -11.80 -5.42
N TYR A 123 3.56 -12.44 -6.58
CA TYR A 123 2.46 -12.91 -7.40
C TYR A 123 1.86 -14.17 -6.77
N ILE A 124 0.53 -14.20 -6.64
CA ILE A 124 -0.18 -15.29 -5.98
C ILE A 124 -0.91 -16.12 -7.03
N LEU A 125 -0.65 -17.42 -7.04
CA LEU A 125 -1.45 -18.39 -7.79
C LEU A 125 -2.73 -18.67 -7.00
N ALA A 126 -3.80 -17.98 -7.38
CA ALA A 126 -5.11 -18.10 -6.75
C ALA A 126 -6.02 -19.06 -7.51
N GLU A 127 -6.77 -19.88 -6.78
CA GLU A 127 -7.86 -20.68 -7.36
C GLU A 127 -9.09 -19.82 -7.63
N ARG A 128 -9.37 -18.89 -6.70
CA ARG A 128 -10.52 -17.99 -6.70
C ARG A 128 -10.31 -16.82 -5.74
N GLU A 129 -11.25 -15.89 -5.73
CA GLU A 129 -11.42 -14.93 -4.64
C GLU A 129 -11.89 -15.65 -3.36
N ALA A 130 -11.52 -15.12 -2.20
CA ALA A 130 -11.98 -15.60 -0.91
C ALA A 130 -13.47 -15.29 -0.71
N THR A 131 -14.17 -16.06 0.11
CA THR A 131 -15.54 -15.74 0.52
C THR A 131 -15.54 -14.76 1.71
N GLU A 132 -16.65 -14.06 1.92
CA GLU A 132 -16.83 -13.18 3.09
C GLU A 132 -16.63 -13.94 4.42
N ASP A 133 -17.15 -15.17 4.52
CA ASP A 133 -16.99 -16.02 5.71
C ASP A 133 -15.53 -16.41 5.97
N GLU A 134 -14.76 -16.69 4.90
CA GLU A 134 -13.33 -17.00 5.00
C GLU A 134 -12.53 -15.79 5.49
N ILE A 135 -12.82 -14.60 4.95
CA ILE A 135 -12.21 -13.34 5.38
C ILE A 135 -12.54 -13.08 6.85
N ALA A 136 -13.82 -13.15 7.23
CA ALA A 136 -14.24 -12.90 8.60
C ALA A 136 -13.58 -13.87 9.59
N THR A 137 -13.49 -15.15 9.24
CA THR A 137 -12.82 -16.17 10.07
C THR A 137 -11.32 -15.86 10.23
N TYR A 138 -10.65 -15.46 9.14
CA TYR A 138 -9.24 -15.10 9.15
C TYR A 138 -8.99 -13.86 10.01
N MET A 139 -9.79 -12.80 9.84
CA MET A 139 -9.68 -11.57 10.61
C MET A 139 -9.92 -11.80 12.10
N GLN A 140 -10.91 -12.63 12.46
CA GLN A 140 -11.15 -13.03 13.84
C GLN A 140 -9.95 -13.75 14.45
N ALA A 141 -9.31 -14.65 13.70
CA ALA A 141 -8.10 -15.36 14.17
C ALA A 141 -6.91 -14.42 14.41
N LEU A 142 -6.85 -13.28 13.69
CA LEU A 142 -5.88 -12.20 13.92
C LEU A 142 -6.25 -11.27 15.08
N GLY A 143 -7.36 -11.52 15.77
CA GLY A 143 -7.85 -10.71 16.88
C GLY A 143 -8.56 -9.43 16.45
N PHE A 144 -9.09 -9.39 15.23
CA PHE A 144 -9.97 -8.31 14.78
C PHE A 144 -11.44 -8.66 15.01
N GLU A 145 -12.23 -7.64 15.33
CA GLU A 145 -13.68 -7.67 15.42
C GLU A 145 -14.28 -7.01 14.17
N MET A 146 -15.38 -7.54 13.67
CA MET A 146 -16.07 -7.01 12.48
C MET A 146 -16.97 -5.83 12.89
N ASP A 147 -16.76 -4.67 12.27
CA ASP A 147 -17.65 -3.51 12.39
C ASP A 147 -18.73 -3.52 11.32
N TYR A 148 -18.30 -3.85 10.09
CA TYR A 148 -19.13 -3.94 8.90
C TYR A 148 -18.56 -5.03 7.97
N TYR A 149 -19.26 -5.40 6.90
CA TYR A 149 -18.91 -6.62 6.14
C TYR A 149 -17.48 -6.58 5.54
N ASP A 150 -16.95 -5.39 5.26
CA ASP A 150 -15.62 -5.12 4.72
C ASP A 150 -14.70 -4.35 5.69
N GLU A 151 -15.16 -4.09 6.92
CA GLU A 151 -14.46 -3.28 7.92
C GLU A 151 -14.26 -4.03 9.24
N TYR A 152 -13.03 -4.00 9.75
CA TYR A 152 -12.61 -4.73 10.93
C TYR A 152 -11.73 -3.85 11.81
N HIS A 153 -11.74 -4.06 13.13
CA HIS A 153 -10.85 -3.35 14.04
C HIS A 153 -10.27 -4.24 15.14
N ASN A 154 -9.16 -3.81 15.72
CA ASN A 154 -8.69 -4.31 17.02
C ASN A 154 -8.39 -3.12 17.96
N SER A 155 -7.60 -3.33 19.02
CA SER A 155 -7.26 -2.25 19.95
C SER A 155 -6.48 -1.10 19.29
N ASP A 156 -5.70 -1.40 18.25
CA ASP A 156 -4.67 -0.51 17.71
C ASP A 156 -4.93 -0.12 16.23
N TYR A 157 -5.67 -0.93 15.47
CA TYR A 157 -5.82 -0.80 14.02
C TYR A 157 -7.26 -0.97 13.56
N GLU A 158 -7.56 -0.35 12.42
CA GLU A 158 -8.75 -0.56 11.60
C GLU A 158 -8.31 -1.02 10.21
N VAL A 159 -9.00 -2.02 9.65
CA VAL A 159 -8.82 -2.59 8.32
C VAL A 159 -10.09 -2.36 7.53
N PHE A 160 -9.97 -1.82 6.33
CA PHE A 160 -11.06 -1.54 5.40
C PHE A 160 -10.82 -2.26 4.08
N ASP A 161 -11.89 -2.35 3.29
CA ASP A 161 -11.87 -2.93 1.94
C ASP A 161 -11.41 -4.40 1.94
N ALA A 162 -11.72 -5.11 3.03
CA ALA A 162 -11.49 -6.54 3.19
C ALA A 162 -12.64 -7.32 2.52
N VAL A 163 -12.72 -7.19 1.20
CA VAL A 163 -13.75 -7.78 0.33
C VAL A 163 -13.18 -8.91 -0.55
N PRO A 164 -14.02 -9.83 -1.07
CA PRO A 164 -13.59 -10.95 -1.92
C PRO A 164 -12.60 -10.62 -3.03
N ASN A 165 -12.82 -9.55 -3.80
CA ASN A 165 -11.93 -9.15 -4.91
C ASN A 165 -10.55 -8.64 -4.47
N ASN A 166 -10.36 -8.35 -3.17
CA ASN A 166 -9.10 -7.91 -2.58
C ASN A 166 -8.41 -8.99 -1.75
N VAL A 167 -9.01 -10.19 -1.64
CA VAL A 167 -8.47 -11.32 -0.89
C VAL A 167 -8.48 -12.57 -1.76
N LEU A 168 -7.30 -13.05 -2.12
CA LEU A 168 -7.15 -14.22 -2.97
C LEU A 168 -7.11 -15.49 -2.13
N TYR A 169 -7.80 -16.53 -2.57
CA TYR A 169 -7.67 -17.88 -2.05
C TYR A 169 -6.62 -18.63 -2.86
N GLY A 170 -5.44 -18.83 -2.27
CA GLY A 170 -4.32 -19.50 -2.92
C GLY A 170 -4.57 -20.98 -3.19
N ILE A 171 -3.91 -21.53 -4.20
CA ILE A 171 -3.95 -22.99 -4.49
C ILE A 171 -3.36 -23.84 -3.36
N ASP A 172 -2.66 -23.22 -2.41
CA ASP A 172 -2.11 -23.79 -1.19
C ASP A 172 -3.10 -23.77 -0.01
N GLY A 173 -4.27 -23.16 -0.17
CA GLY A 173 -5.31 -23.04 0.85
C GLY A 173 -5.20 -21.82 1.76
N ASP A 174 -4.20 -20.95 1.54
CA ASP A 174 -4.00 -19.73 2.33
C ASP A 174 -4.76 -18.53 1.73
N LEU A 175 -5.07 -17.55 2.59
CA LEU A 175 -5.66 -16.28 2.17
C LEU A 175 -4.60 -15.20 2.02
N TYR A 176 -4.65 -14.47 0.91
CA TYR A 176 -3.72 -13.43 0.57
C TYR A 176 -4.45 -12.10 0.39
N PHE A 177 -4.29 -11.21 1.37
CA PHE A 177 -4.87 -9.87 1.36
C PHE A 177 -4.00 -8.96 0.50
N ILE A 178 -4.50 -8.57 -0.67
CA ILE A 178 -3.69 -7.89 -1.69
C ILE A 178 -4.05 -6.44 -1.93
N ASP A 179 -5.16 -5.91 -1.42
CA ASP A 179 -5.51 -4.49 -1.63
C ASP A 179 -6.30 -3.85 -0.49
N THR A 180 -6.22 -4.44 0.71
CA THR A 180 -6.88 -3.88 1.89
C THR A 180 -6.18 -2.64 2.43
N GLN A 181 -6.94 -1.81 3.12
CA GLN A 181 -6.48 -0.54 3.68
C GLN A 181 -6.39 -0.64 5.21
N ILE A 182 -5.21 -0.41 5.80
CA ILE A 182 -5.02 -0.55 7.26
C ILE A 182 -4.50 0.74 7.89
N ARG A 183 -5.21 1.30 8.87
CA ARG A 183 -4.75 2.50 9.60
C ARG A 183 -4.70 2.25 11.11
N LEU A 184 -3.99 3.13 11.82
CA LEU A 184 -4.07 3.18 13.28
C LEU A 184 -5.45 3.66 13.69
N ARG A 185 -6.00 3.03 14.72
CA ARG A 185 -7.24 3.46 15.36
C ARG A 185 -6.98 4.75 16.14
N SER A 186 -7.88 5.73 16.00
CA SER A 186 -7.83 7.03 16.68
C SER A 186 -8.72 7.08 17.91
#